data_AF-A0A6B9TJ28-F1
#
_entry.id   AF-A0A6B9TJ28-F1
#
_cell.length_a   1.000
_cell.length_b   1.000
_cell.length_c   1.000
_cell.angle_alpha   90.00
_cell.angle_beta   90.00
_cell.angle_gamma   90.00
#
_symmetry.space_group_name_H-M   'P 1'
#
loop_
_entity.id
_entity.type
_entity.pdbx_description
1 polymer ?
#
loop_
_entity_poly.entity_id
_entity_poly.type
_entity_poly.pdbx_seq_one_letter_code
_entity_poly.pdbx_strand_id
1 'polypeptide(L)'
;MYVCRICQYQVPDRDFSELGDGWVCPQCGVGRDEFEHSADSSSPEQPFMLMFRAITESLWKVLGNGSQGVTREMGFVLAEIIDPEDPVKSTAEYFLSHGFAASIECSEGEKHVMDVKNCRFYGFCRSLEDDGVTVSTCPYANTAAAALETSTGYRYRIRRLPGEYGHIIELSGVSKK
;
A
#
# COMPACT_ATOMS: atom_id res chain seq x y z
N MET A 1 -14.47 -12.01 -16.44
CA MET A 1 -13.86 -10.74 -16.02
C MET A 1 -12.38 -10.86 -16.22
N TYR A 2 -11.69 -9.86 -16.76
CA TYR A 2 -10.23 -9.91 -16.88
C TYR A 2 -9.59 -9.32 -15.63
N VAL A 3 -8.62 -10.03 -15.06
CA VAL A 3 -7.95 -9.65 -13.81
C VAL A 3 -6.46 -9.55 -14.07
N CYS A 4 -5.86 -8.42 -13.72
CA CYS A 4 -4.43 -8.23 -13.80
C CYS A 4 -3.73 -9.17 -12.82
N ARG A 5 -2.84 -10.05 -13.29
CA ARG A 5 -2.07 -10.97 -12.44
C ARG A 5 -1.16 -10.24 -11.47
N ILE A 6 -0.75 -9.02 -11.81
CA ILE A 6 0.19 -8.22 -11.02
C ILE A 6 -0.51 -7.48 -9.88
N CYS A 7 -1.60 -6.76 -10.17
CA CYS A 7 -2.24 -5.87 -9.19
C CYS A 7 -3.72 -6.19 -8.92
N GLN A 8 -4.25 -7.25 -9.53
CA GLN A 8 -5.65 -7.68 -9.41
C GLN A 8 -6.67 -6.65 -9.91
N TYR A 9 -6.26 -5.66 -10.71
CA TYR A 9 -7.18 -4.73 -11.38
C TYR A 9 -8.15 -5.50 -12.28
N GLN A 10 -9.43 -5.19 -12.15
CA GLN A 10 -10.50 -5.91 -12.83
C GLN A 10 -11.05 -5.06 -13.98
N VAL A 11 -11.18 -5.69 -15.15
CA VAL A 11 -11.81 -5.11 -16.33
C VAL A 11 -13.00 -5.98 -16.72
N PRO A 12 -14.22 -5.43 -16.85
CA PRO A 12 -15.36 -6.17 -17.39
C PRO A 12 -15.05 -6.73 -18.78
N ASP A 13 -15.52 -7.93 -19.09
CA ASP A 13 -15.17 -8.63 -20.33
C ASP A 13 -15.50 -7.81 -21.59
N ARG A 14 -16.63 -7.10 -21.57
CA ARG A 14 -17.07 -6.22 -22.66
C ARG A 14 -16.10 -5.06 -22.91
N ASP A 15 -15.49 -4.54 -21.84
CA ASP A 15 -14.61 -3.37 -21.91
C ASP A 15 -13.19 -3.83 -22.28
N PHE A 16 -12.76 -5.03 -21.87
CA PHE A 16 -11.40 -5.54 -22.11
C PHE A 16 -11.10 -5.77 -23.59
N SER A 17 -12.08 -6.26 -24.37
CA SER A 17 -11.95 -6.46 -25.83
C SER A 17 -11.84 -5.16 -26.62
N GLU A 18 -12.25 -4.03 -26.05
CA GLU A 18 -12.25 -2.72 -26.70
C GLU A 18 -11.00 -1.88 -26.38
N LEU A 19 -10.12 -2.37 -25.49
CA LEU A 19 -8.87 -1.70 -25.15
C LEU A 19 -7.90 -1.71 -26.34
N GLY A 20 -7.23 -0.59 -26.60
CA GLY A 20 -6.26 -0.48 -27.71
C GLY A 20 -4.90 -1.15 -27.43
N ASP A 21 -4.05 -1.28 -28.46
CA ASP A 21 -2.76 -1.99 -28.39
C ASP A 21 -1.71 -1.34 -27.49
N GLY A 22 -1.85 -0.06 -27.16
CA GLY A 22 -1.01 0.66 -26.20
C GLY A 22 -1.62 0.79 -24.80
N TRP A 23 -2.76 0.15 -24.54
CA TRP A 23 -3.38 0.22 -23.22
C TRP A 23 -2.55 -0.54 -22.20
N VAL A 24 -2.28 0.13 -21.08
CA VAL A 24 -1.64 -0.46 -19.91
C VAL A 24 -2.61 -0.42 -18.74
N CYS A 25 -2.45 -1.36 -17.80
CA CYS A 25 -3.21 -1.38 -16.58
C CYS A 25 -3.11 -0.02 -15.87
N PRO A 26 -4.22 0.69 -15.60
CA PRO A 26 -4.17 2.01 -14.96
C PRO A 26 -3.69 1.94 -13.50
N GLN A 27 -3.68 0.74 -12.90
CA GLN A 27 -3.17 0.52 -11.55
C GLN A 27 -1.68 0.20 -11.52
N CYS A 28 -1.13 -0.40 -12.58
CA CYS A 28 0.20 -1.00 -12.49
C CYS A 28 1.09 -0.90 -13.74
N GLY A 29 0.65 -0.24 -14.79
CA GLY A 29 1.45 0.07 -15.98
C GLY A 29 1.83 -1.12 -16.88
N VAL A 30 1.46 -2.34 -16.53
CA VAL A 30 1.72 -3.53 -17.36
C VAL A 30 0.75 -3.63 -18.53
N GLY A 31 1.17 -4.32 -19.59
CA GLY A 31 0.34 -4.56 -20.76
C GLY A 31 -0.82 -5.52 -20.50
N ARG A 32 -1.69 -5.66 -21.51
CA ARG A 32 -2.85 -6.57 -21.49
C ARG A 32 -2.48 -8.05 -21.40
N ASP A 33 -1.24 -8.39 -21.75
CA ASP A 33 -0.65 -9.73 -21.66
C ASP A 33 -0.55 -10.24 -20.21
N GLU A 34 -0.58 -9.33 -19.23
CA GLU A 34 -0.59 -9.67 -17.81
C GLU A 34 -1.99 -9.83 -17.22
N PHE A 35 -3.04 -9.90 -18.04
CA PHE A 35 -4.41 -10.15 -17.59
C PHE A 35 -4.87 -11.56 -17.93
N GLU A 36 -5.56 -12.19 -16.97
CA GLU A 36 -6.20 -13.49 -17.17
C GLU A 36 -7.71 -13.39 -17.01
N HIS A 37 -8.44 -14.23 -17.75
CA HIS A 37 -9.89 -14.31 -17.62
C HIS A 37 -10.23 -15.11 -16.36
N SER A 38 -10.84 -14.46 -15.38
CA SER A 38 -11.40 -15.10 -14.20
C SER A 38 -12.90 -15.34 -14.40
N ALA A 39 -13.29 -16.61 -14.29
CA ALA A 39 -14.69 -17.04 -14.23
C ALA A 39 -15.29 -16.91 -12.82
N ASP A 40 -14.44 -16.86 -11.78
CA ASP A 40 -14.86 -16.73 -10.40
C ASP A 40 -14.71 -15.28 -9.93
N SER A 41 -15.83 -14.71 -9.47
CA SER A 41 -15.88 -13.37 -8.87
C SER A 41 -15.74 -13.39 -7.35
N SER A 42 -15.68 -14.57 -6.71
CA SER A 42 -15.65 -14.74 -5.26
C SER A 42 -14.34 -15.35 -4.76
N SER A 43 -13.29 -14.53 -4.70
CA SER A 43 -12.05 -14.89 -3.99
C SER A 43 -12.29 -14.83 -2.47
N PRO A 44 -11.78 -15.77 -1.66
CA PRO A 44 -11.79 -15.68 -0.18
C PRO A 44 -11.17 -14.39 0.37
N GLU A 45 -10.34 -13.71 -0.42
CA GLU A 45 -9.78 -12.40 -0.10
C GLU A 45 -10.86 -11.29 -0.02
N GLN A 46 -11.98 -11.43 -0.74
CA GLN A 46 -13.05 -10.42 -0.75
C GLN A 46 -13.69 -10.20 0.63
N PRO A 47 -14.16 -11.24 1.36
CA PRO A 47 -14.68 -11.07 2.71
C PRO A 47 -13.68 -10.40 3.66
N PHE A 48 -12.40 -10.79 3.62
CA PHE A 48 -11.37 -10.17 4.45
C PHE A 48 -11.15 -8.69 4.11
N MET A 49 -11.13 -8.33 2.82
CA MET A 49 -11.00 -6.94 2.40
C MET A 49 -12.24 -6.11 2.75
N LEU A 50 -13.44 -6.68 2.70
CA LEU A 50 -14.67 -6.02 3.17
C LEU A 50 -14.63 -5.78 4.68
N MET A 51 -14.20 -6.76 5.47
CA MET A 51 -14.00 -6.60 6.91
C MET A 51 -12.95 -5.53 7.20
N PHE A 52 -11.82 -5.56 6.50
CA PHE A 52 -10.75 -4.56 6.65
C PHE A 52 -11.24 -3.15 6.30
N ARG A 53 -12.04 -3.01 5.24
CA ARG A 53 -12.72 -1.74 4.91
C ARG A 53 -13.61 -1.27 6.04
N ALA A 54 -14.53 -2.13 6.50
CA ALA A 54 -15.48 -1.80 7.55
C ALA A 54 -14.79 -1.35 8.84
N ILE A 55 -13.72 -2.04 9.23
CA ILE A 55 -12.89 -1.67 10.40
C ILE A 55 -12.24 -0.30 10.17
N THR A 56 -11.63 -0.08 9.00
CA THR A 56 -10.94 1.17 8.67
C THR A 56 -11.89 2.37 8.68
N GLU A 57 -13.05 2.24 8.04
CA GLU A 57 -14.10 3.27 8.07
C GLU A 57 -14.61 3.53 9.48
N SER A 58 -14.82 2.48 10.27
CA SER A 58 -15.31 2.60 11.65
C SER A 58 -14.29 3.33 12.53
N LEU A 59 -13.00 3.00 12.40
CA LEU A 59 -11.92 3.71 13.08
C LEU A 59 -11.93 5.20 12.73
N TRP A 60 -12.10 5.53 11.45
CA TRP A 60 -12.20 6.93 11.02
C TRP A 60 -13.44 7.64 11.56
N LYS A 61 -14.62 7.01 11.47
CA LYS A 61 -15.88 7.58 11.96
C LYS A 61 -15.85 7.86 13.47
N VAL A 62 -15.16 7.02 14.25
CA VAL A 62 -15.07 7.15 15.70
C VAL A 62 -13.96 8.10 16.14
N LEU A 63 -12.78 8.03 15.52
CA LEU A 63 -11.57 8.72 16.01
C LEU A 63 -11.13 9.90 15.14
N GLY A 64 -11.62 10.01 13.90
CA GLY A 64 -11.11 10.94 12.90
C GLY A 64 -9.59 10.84 12.78
N ASN A 65 -8.90 11.98 12.92
CA ASN A 65 -7.43 12.04 12.91
C ASN A 65 -6.76 11.21 14.01
N GLY A 66 -7.45 10.88 15.11
CA GLY A 66 -6.92 9.99 16.14
C GLY A 66 -6.64 8.56 15.64
N SER A 67 -7.30 8.13 14.57
CA SER A 67 -7.05 6.83 13.91
C SER A 67 -5.62 6.69 13.39
N GLN A 68 -4.91 7.79 13.12
CA GLN A 68 -3.50 7.77 12.70
C GLN A 68 -2.59 7.18 13.79
N GLY A 69 -2.93 7.38 15.06
CA GLY A 69 -2.21 6.76 16.18
C GLY A 69 -2.37 5.24 16.19
N VAL A 70 -3.57 4.75 15.83
CA VAL A 70 -3.84 3.30 15.74
C VAL A 70 -3.09 2.68 14.57
N THR A 71 -3.09 3.31 13.40
CA THR A 71 -2.32 2.81 12.25
C THR A 71 -0.81 2.91 12.48
N ARG A 72 -0.36 3.87 13.30
CA ARG A 72 1.03 3.96 13.73
C ARG A 72 1.40 2.79 14.64
N GLU A 73 0.53 2.45 15.59
CA GLU A 73 0.70 1.30 16.49
C GLU A 73 0.71 -0.03 15.73
N MET A 74 -0.15 -0.19 14.72
CA MET A 74 -0.10 -1.33 13.80
C MET A 74 1.30 -1.48 13.17
N GLY A 75 1.96 -0.38 12.83
CA GLY A 75 3.34 -0.37 12.36
C GLY A 75 4.34 -0.95 13.36
N PHE A 76 4.19 -0.63 14.65
CA PHE A 76 5.03 -1.20 15.72
C PHE A 76 4.81 -2.70 15.86
N VAL A 77 3.56 -3.15 15.94
CA VAL A 77 3.21 -4.58 16.02
C VAL A 77 3.79 -5.36 14.84
N LEU A 78 3.67 -4.81 13.62
CA LEU A 78 4.25 -5.44 12.43
C LEU A 78 5.78 -5.43 12.45
N ALA A 79 6.42 -4.37 12.94
CA ALA A 79 7.87 -4.30 13.05
C ALA A 79 8.41 -5.33 14.06
N GLU A 80 7.69 -5.61 15.15
CA GLU A 80 8.04 -6.67 16.11
C GLU A 80 7.92 -8.08 15.48
N ILE A 81 6.91 -8.30 14.63
CA ILE A 81 6.71 -9.59 13.94
C ILE A 81 7.77 -9.81 12.86
N ILE A 82 8.08 -8.76 12.09
CA ILE A 82 9.01 -8.84 10.96
C ILE A 82 10.47 -8.82 11.44
N ASP A 83 10.74 -8.13 12.56
CA ASP A 83 12.07 -7.91 13.15
C ASP A 83 13.13 -7.46 12.10
N PRO A 84 12.92 -6.31 11.43
CA PRO A 84 13.74 -5.91 10.30
C PRO A 84 15.16 -5.48 10.74
N GLU A 85 16.19 -6.08 10.15
CA GLU A 85 17.60 -5.67 10.34
C GLU A 85 17.86 -4.24 9.82
N ASP A 86 17.46 -3.96 8.57
CA ASP A 86 17.38 -2.61 8.02
C ASP A 86 15.92 -2.13 8.08
N PRO A 87 15.60 -1.06 8.83
CA PRO A 87 14.23 -0.60 9.02
C PRO A 87 13.44 -0.36 7.74
N VAL A 88 14.10 0.09 6.66
CA VAL A 88 13.44 0.45 5.40
C VAL A 88 13.56 -0.69 4.39
N LYS A 89 14.77 -1.18 4.16
CA LYS A 89 15.03 -2.21 3.13
C LYS A 89 14.44 -3.56 3.52
N SER A 90 14.68 -4.05 4.74
CA SER A 90 14.14 -5.35 5.17
C SER A 90 12.62 -5.33 5.27
N THR A 91 12.02 -4.20 5.68
CA THR A 91 10.56 -4.02 5.64
C THR A 91 10.03 -4.09 4.21
N ALA A 92 10.66 -3.38 3.27
CA ALA A 92 10.26 -3.39 1.86
C ALA A 92 10.34 -4.81 1.26
N GLU A 93 11.45 -5.51 1.49
CA GLU A 93 11.67 -6.90 1.04
C GLU A 93 10.62 -7.86 1.59
N TYR A 94 10.25 -7.73 2.88
CA TYR A 94 9.21 -8.55 3.48
C TYR A 94 7.90 -8.43 2.72
N PHE A 95 7.37 -7.22 2.52
CA PHE A 95 6.09 -7.07 1.86
C PHE A 95 6.15 -7.34 0.35
N LEU A 96 7.29 -7.06 -0.30
CA LEU A 96 7.51 -7.42 -1.70
C LEU A 96 7.45 -8.94 -1.90
N SER A 97 8.12 -9.72 -1.06
CA SER A 97 8.12 -11.19 -1.12
C SER A 97 6.74 -11.80 -0.86
N HIS A 98 5.84 -11.08 -0.19
CA HIS A 98 4.45 -11.49 0.06
C HIS A 98 3.45 -10.92 -0.97
N GLY A 99 3.92 -10.33 -2.06
CA GLY A 99 3.07 -9.92 -3.19
C GLY A 99 2.17 -8.72 -2.91
N PHE A 100 2.59 -7.82 -2.02
CA PHE A 100 1.85 -6.59 -1.73
C PHE A 100 2.19 -5.44 -2.70
N ALA A 101 3.28 -5.54 -3.46
CA ALA A 101 3.71 -4.59 -4.49
C ALA A 101 4.51 -5.35 -5.56
N ALA A 102 4.70 -4.76 -6.74
CA ALA A 102 5.56 -5.34 -7.77
C ALA A 102 7.02 -4.91 -7.63
N SER A 103 7.27 -3.68 -7.18
CA SER A 103 8.59 -3.22 -6.82
C SER A 103 8.52 -2.16 -5.73
N ILE A 104 9.59 -2.10 -4.94
CA ILE A 104 9.82 -1.07 -3.93
C ILE A 104 11.28 -0.68 -4.01
N GLU A 105 11.54 0.49 -4.58
CA GLU A 105 12.90 1.01 -4.72
C GLU A 105 13.19 1.96 -3.56
N CYS A 106 14.17 1.59 -2.74
CA CYS A 106 14.57 2.37 -1.58
C CYS A 106 15.79 3.25 -1.91
N SER A 107 15.71 4.53 -1.57
CA SER A 107 16.85 5.45 -1.62
C SER A 107 16.97 6.25 -0.32
N GLU A 108 18.21 6.59 0.01
CA GLU A 108 18.55 7.23 1.29
C GLU A 108 19.33 8.52 1.05
N GLY A 109 18.97 9.56 1.79
CA GLY A 109 19.57 10.89 1.73
C GLY A 109 19.15 11.70 2.96
N GLU A 110 18.69 12.94 2.77
CA GLU A 110 18.08 13.73 3.86
C GLU A 110 16.82 13.06 4.45
N LYS A 111 16.14 12.25 3.63
CA LYS A 111 14.95 11.46 3.96
C LYS A 111 15.10 10.06 3.36
N HIS A 112 14.46 9.08 3.96
CA HIS A 112 14.31 7.76 3.32
C HIS A 112 13.14 7.85 2.34
N VAL A 113 13.37 7.42 1.11
CA VAL A 113 12.36 7.43 0.04
C VAL A 113 12.14 6.02 -0.45
N MET A 114 10.88 5.63 -0.57
CA MET A 114 10.46 4.38 -1.20
C MET A 114 9.56 4.71 -2.39
N ASP A 115 9.99 4.36 -3.60
CA ASP A 115 9.13 4.39 -4.77
C ASP A 115 8.44 3.03 -4.90
N VAL A 116 7.14 3.00 -4.58
CA VAL A 116 6.33 1.78 -4.59
C VAL A 116 5.56 1.73 -5.90
N LYS A 117 5.85 0.72 -6.73
CA LYS A 117 5.05 0.43 -7.92
C LYS A 117 4.06 -0.68 -7.63
N ASN A 118 2.85 -0.51 -8.14
CA ASN A 118 1.83 -1.56 -8.19
C ASN A 118 1.40 -2.03 -6.78
N CYS A 119 1.23 -1.09 -5.85
CA CYS A 119 0.80 -1.41 -4.49
C CYS A 119 -0.62 -2.01 -4.46
N ARG A 120 -0.75 -3.21 -3.88
CA ARG A 120 -2.04 -3.93 -3.73
C ARG A 120 -3.09 -3.14 -2.94
N PHE A 121 -2.66 -2.24 -2.07
CA PHE A 121 -3.56 -1.38 -1.29
C PHE A 121 -3.92 -0.06 -1.98
N TYR A 122 -3.36 0.26 -3.14
CA TYR A 122 -3.59 1.57 -3.77
C TYR A 122 -5.07 1.81 -4.09
N GLY A 123 -5.72 0.88 -4.79
CA GLY A 123 -7.15 0.96 -5.10
C GLY A 123 -8.03 1.01 -3.84
N PHE A 124 -7.68 0.23 -2.81
CA PHE A 124 -8.36 0.26 -1.51
C PHE A 124 -8.27 1.65 -0.85
N CYS A 125 -7.06 2.21 -0.75
CA CYS A 125 -6.83 3.53 -0.15
C CYS A 125 -7.53 4.64 -0.93
N ARG A 126 -7.46 4.61 -2.28
CA ARG A 126 -8.17 5.55 -3.15
C ARG A 126 -9.68 5.51 -2.90
N SER A 127 -10.26 4.32 -2.78
CA SER A 127 -11.70 4.18 -2.50
C SER A 127 -12.11 4.75 -1.14
N LEU A 128 -11.25 4.65 -0.12
CA LEU A 128 -11.49 5.26 1.18
C LEU A 128 -11.38 6.80 1.11
N GLU A 129 -10.38 7.32 0.40
CA GLU A 129 -10.20 8.76 0.19
C GLU A 129 -11.39 9.39 -0.54
N ASP A 130 -11.89 8.72 -1.58
CA ASP A 130 -13.07 9.16 -2.34
C ASP A 130 -14.33 9.22 -1.44
N ASP A 131 -14.41 8.38 -0.40
CA ASP A 131 -15.46 8.39 0.62
C ASP A 131 -15.17 9.35 1.81
N GLY A 132 -14.10 10.15 1.74
CA GLY A 132 -13.70 11.09 2.79
C GLY A 132 -13.03 10.45 4.01
N VAL A 133 -12.55 9.22 3.89
CA VAL A 133 -11.83 8.47 4.92
C VAL A 133 -10.32 8.62 4.70
N THR A 134 -9.71 9.62 5.34
CA THR A 134 -8.31 9.99 5.11
C THR A 134 -7.34 9.38 6.15
N VAL A 135 -7.45 8.09 6.41
CA VAL A 135 -6.55 7.36 7.33
C VAL A 135 -5.40 6.70 6.56
N SER A 136 -4.18 6.77 7.09
CA SER A 136 -3.01 6.13 6.45
C SER A 136 -2.83 4.70 6.95
N THR A 137 -3.50 3.74 6.30
CA THR A 137 -3.38 2.29 6.61
C THR A 137 -2.21 1.60 5.89
N CYS A 138 -1.33 2.34 5.22
CA CYS A 138 -0.22 1.75 4.46
C CYS A 138 0.69 0.94 5.40
N PRO A 139 0.77 -0.40 5.27
CA PRO A 139 1.52 -1.23 6.20
C PRO A 139 3.01 -0.95 6.09
N TYR A 140 3.54 -0.85 4.86
CA TYR A 140 4.94 -0.50 4.59
C TYR A 140 5.39 0.76 5.31
N ALA A 141 4.67 1.87 5.10
CA ALA A 141 5.07 3.16 5.61
C ALA A 141 5.05 3.17 7.14
N ASN A 142 4.01 2.60 7.74
CA ASN A 142 3.86 2.55 9.18
C ASN A 142 4.91 1.63 9.81
N THR A 143 5.15 0.44 9.26
CA THR A 143 6.15 -0.51 9.74
C THR A 143 7.57 0.04 9.61
N ALA A 144 7.96 0.51 8.42
CA ALA A 144 9.31 1.04 8.19
C ALA A 144 9.58 2.25 9.09
N ALA A 145 8.61 3.16 9.20
CA ALA A 145 8.77 4.29 10.08
C ALA A 145 8.74 3.86 11.56
N ALA A 146 8.04 2.80 11.97
CA ALA A 146 8.06 2.32 13.35
C ALA A 146 9.43 1.71 13.69
N ALA A 147 9.97 0.88 12.80
CA ALA A 147 11.33 0.32 12.92
C ALA A 147 12.41 1.42 12.98
N LEU A 148 12.26 2.48 12.18
CA LEU A 148 13.15 3.66 12.26
C LEU A 148 13.03 4.37 13.61
N GLU A 149 11.82 4.52 14.15
CA GLU A 149 11.64 5.16 15.46
C GLU A 149 12.26 4.35 16.59
N THR A 150 12.15 3.02 16.55
CA THR A 150 12.76 2.11 17.53
C THR A 150 14.28 2.14 17.45
N SER A 151 14.84 2.05 16.23
CA SER A 151 16.30 1.96 16.04
C SER A 151 17.04 3.28 16.30
N THR A 152 16.42 4.42 15.98
CA THR A 152 17.09 5.73 16.04
C THR A 152 16.67 6.58 17.24
N GLY A 153 15.55 6.26 17.88
CA GLY A 153 14.92 7.09 18.89
C GLY A 153 14.30 8.39 18.35
N TYR A 154 14.26 8.61 17.04
CA TYR A 154 13.52 9.74 16.46
C TYR A 154 12.03 9.42 16.31
N ARG A 155 11.21 10.45 16.09
CA ARG A 155 9.89 10.37 15.48
C ARG A 155 10.01 10.60 13.99
N TYR A 156 9.31 9.82 13.18
CA TYR A 156 9.33 9.94 11.73
C TYR A 156 7.98 10.40 11.19
N ARG A 157 8.01 11.40 10.32
CA ARG A 157 6.85 11.82 9.53
C ARG A 157 6.79 11.02 8.25
N ILE A 158 5.61 10.46 7.98
CA ILE A 158 5.27 9.79 6.72
C ILE A 158 4.61 10.81 5.80
N ARG A 159 5.12 10.95 4.57
CA ARG A 159 4.46 11.67 3.48
C ARG A 159 4.27 10.72 2.31
N ARG A 160 3.09 10.75 1.69
CA ARG A 160 2.76 9.98 0.48
C ARG A 160 2.53 10.95 -0.66
N LEU A 161 3.20 10.72 -1.78
CA LEU A 161 3.11 11.52 -2.99
C LEU A 161 2.67 10.63 -4.16
N PRO A 162 1.94 11.18 -5.16
CA PRO A 162 1.61 10.44 -6.37
C PRO A 162 2.88 9.99 -7.12
N GLY A 163 2.88 8.76 -7.64
CA GLY A 163 3.88 8.24 -8.56
C GLY A 163 3.25 7.83 -9.89
N GLU A 164 4.07 7.56 -10.92
CA GLU A 164 3.59 7.25 -12.28
C GLU A 164 2.69 5.99 -12.36
N TYR A 165 3.04 4.93 -11.61
CA TYR A 165 2.29 3.66 -11.52
C TYR A 165 2.17 3.17 -10.06
N GLY A 166 2.03 4.12 -9.12
CA GLY A 166 2.03 3.84 -7.69
C GLY A 166 2.19 5.09 -6.86
N HIS A 167 3.02 5.04 -5.82
CA HIS A 167 3.21 6.18 -4.93
C HIS A 167 4.62 6.23 -4.34
N ILE A 168 5.06 7.45 -4.05
CA ILE A 168 6.33 7.71 -3.39
C ILE A 168 6.05 7.93 -1.90
N ILE A 169 6.73 7.18 -1.05
CA ILE A 169 6.68 7.33 0.41
C ILE A 169 7.97 7.99 0.86
N GLU A 170 7.83 9.09 1.61
CA GLU A 170 8.96 9.78 2.22
C GLU A 170 8.88 9.67 3.75
N LEU A 171 9.97 9.24 4.36
CA LEU A 171 10.15 9.18 5.81
C LEU A 171 11.22 10.18 6.23
N SER A 172 10.83 11.16 7.05
CA SER A 172 11.73 12.21 7.54
C SER A 172 11.71 12.26 9.06
N GLY A 173 12.89 12.32 9.68
CA GLY A 173 13.03 12.50 11.12
C GLY A 173 12.54 13.87 11.55
N VAL A 174 11.76 13.93 12.62
CA VAL A 174 11.13 15.17 13.12
C VAL A 174 11.78 15.63 14.43
N SER A 175 11.90 14.74 15.40
CA SER A 175 12.39 15.04 16.75
C SER A 175 12.81 13.76 17.46
N LYS A 176 13.77 13.82 18.38
CA LYS A 176 14.02 12.70 19.29
C LYS A 176 12.81 12.45 20.22
N LYS A 177 12.49 11.18 20.45
CA LYS A 177 11.57 10.73 21.50
C LYS A 177 12.23 10.87 22.86
#